data_AF-A0A382J4E1-F1
#
_entry.id   AF-A0A382J4E1-F1
#
_cell.length_a   1.000
_cell.length_b   1.000
_cell.length_c   1.000
_cell.angle_alpha   90.00
_cell.angle_beta   90.00
_cell.angle_gamma   90.00
#
_symmetry.space_group_name_H-M   'P 1'
#
loop_
_entity.id
_entity.type
_entity.pdbx_description
1 polymer ?
#
loop_
_entity_poly.entity_id
_entity_poly.type
_entity_poly.pdbx_seq_one_letter_code
_entity_poly.pdbx_strand_id
1 'polypeptide(L)'
;MPGYEILGFTGSWESTDALHCRVKGIPDLEMLQIFHNPINDDMEPGVDGYEVIVSMDDLSDAGLIDDSTRIFWKTPEMNSWTSVPMYDVDIPEEPDTRVGWIPALVDTGMIRYFIRAADSSGRVEQNPLAGYHEFLALPTDACQDWELGDLDNSGDVDIIDILILSDQLISGFPTGTCPGSVADVNQDGTINVMDVIYLVSQILNP
;
A
#
# COMPACT_ATOMS: atom_id res chain seq x y z
N MET A 1 18.55 -7.64 -8.29
CA MET A 1 17.47 -7.34 -9.23
C MET A 1 16.28 -8.25 -8.92
N PRO A 2 15.53 -7.99 -7.83
CA PRO A 2 14.34 -8.77 -7.51
C PRO A 2 13.36 -8.77 -8.69
N GLY A 3 12.74 -9.90 -8.99
CA GLY A 3 11.77 -10.04 -10.08
C GLY A 3 12.36 -10.21 -11.49
N TYR A 4 13.67 -10.04 -11.69
CA TYR A 4 14.31 -10.27 -13.00
C TYR A 4 14.73 -11.73 -13.20
N GLU A 5 14.56 -12.24 -14.41
CA GLU A 5 15.19 -13.48 -14.85
C GLU A 5 16.65 -13.21 -15.27
N ILE A 6 17.59 -13.97 -14.71
CA ILE A 6 19.01 -13.82 -14.99
C ILE A 6 19.46 -14.99 -15.87
N LEU A 7 19.82 -14.68 -17.11
CA LEU A 7 20.34 -15.64 -18.09
C LEU A 7 21.84 -15.42 -18.32
N GLY A 8 22.63 -16.48 -18.13
CA GLY A 8 24.06 -16.47 -18.43
C GLY A 8 24.33 -16.84 -19.89
N PHE A 9 25.15 -16.05 -20.58
CA PHE A 9 25.53 -16.29 -21.97
C PHE A 9 27.04 -16.52 -22.11
N THR A 10 27.43 -17.62 -22.73
CA THR A 10 28.83 -17.92 -23.05
C THR A 10 29.19 -17.40 -24.45
N GLY A 11 30.46 -17.04 -24.66
CA GLY A 11 30.95 -16.51 -25.93
C GLY A 11 32.40 -16.04 -25.84
N SER A 12 32.96 -15.61 -26.98
CA SER A 12 34.26 -14.92 -27.03
C SER A 12 34.07 -13.46 -26.64
N TRP A 13 33.94 -13.25 -25.32
CA TRP A 13 33.78 -11.94 -24.70
C TRP A 13 35.14 -11.37 -24.31
N GLU A 14 35.30 -10.07 -24.54
CA GLU A 14 36.43 -9.29 -24.02
C GLU A 14 35.91 -8.29 -22.99
N SER A 15 36.76 -7.86 -22.05
CA SER A 15 36.34 -6.89 -21.01
C SER A 15 35.83 -5.56 -21.58
N THR A 16 36.24 -5.19 -22.79
CA THR A 16 35.80 -3.97 -23.51
C THR A 16 34.78 -4.25 -24.62
N ASP A 17 34.44 -5.51 -24.89
CA ASP A 17 33.50 -5.92 -25.93
C ASP A 17 32.81 -7.23 -25.53
N ALA A 18 31.66 -7.06 -24.89
CA ALA A 18 30.83 -8.14 -24.36
C ALA A 18 29.39 -8.02 -24.89
N LEU A 19 28.45 -8.77 -24.31
CA LEU A 19 27.07 -8.83 -24.76
C LEU A 19 26.41 -7.45 -24.90
N HIS A 20 26.54 -6.58 -23.89
CA HIS A 20 25.96 -5.23 -23.88
C HIS A 20 26.44 -4.35 -25.05
N CYS A 21 27.66 -4.56 -25.56
CA CYS A 21 28.21 -3.79 -26.68
C CYS A 21 27.58 -4.17 -28.03
N ARG A 22 26.96 -5.35 -28.11
CA ARG A 22 26.49 -5.98 -29.34
C ARG A 22 24.97 -6.12 -29.40
N VAL A 23 24.27 -5.67 -28.37
CA VAL A 23 22.81 -5.63 -28.31
C VAL A 23 22.36 -4.21 -28.07
N LYS A 24 21.16 -3.89 -28.54
CA LYS A 24 20.53 -2.61 -28.28
C LYS A 24 19.05 -2.84 -28.07
N GLY A 25 18.54 -2.39 -26.93
CA GLY A 25 17.10 -2.33 -26.70
C GLY A 25 16.46 -1.37 -27.69
N ILE A 26 15.35 -1.77 -28.29
CA ILE A 26 14.51 -0.90 -29.11
C ILE A 26 13.32 -0.54 -28.21
N PRO A 27 13.13 0.74 -27.85
CA PRO A 27 12.00 1.13 -27.02
C PRO A 27 10.69 0.96 -27.81
N ASP A 28 9.62 0.63 -27.09
CA ASP A 28 8.27 0.77 -27.62
C ASP A 28 7.92 2.27 -27.66
N LEU A 29 7.56 2.77 -28.84
CA LEU A 29 7.27 4.20 -29.07
C LEU A 29 5.86 4.58 -28.60
N GLU A 30 5.00 3.59 -28.36
CA GLU A 30 3.62 3.72 -27.92
C GLU A 30 3.47 3.13 -26.50
N MET A 31 4.54 3.18 -25.70
CA MET A 31 4.53 2.59 -24.36
C MET A 31 3.65 3.37 -23.39
N LEU A 32 3.09 2.66 -22.42
CA LEU A 32 2.55 3.25 -21.19
C LEU A 32 3.71 3.54 -20.23
N GLN A 33 4.08 4.82 -20.10
CA GLN A 33 5.15 5.26 -19.21
C GLN A 33 4.63 5.42 -17.79
N ILE A 34 5.36 4.87 -16.82
CA ILE A 34 5.06 5.02 -15.38
C ILE A 34 6.32 5.51 -14.67
N PHE A 35 6.33 6.79 -14.30
CA PHE A 35 7.41 7.41 -13.55
C PHE A 35 7.02 7.63 -12.09
N HIS A 36 7.84 7.08 -11.20
CA HIS A 36 7.64 7.19 -9.76
C HIS A 36 8.99 7.24 -9.07
N ASN A 37 9.12 8.17 -8.13
CA ASN A 37 10.24 8.21 -7.19
C ASN A 37 9.85 7.44 -5.94
N PRO A 38 10.62 6.41 -5.53
CA PRO A 38 10.29 5.63 -4.35
C PRO A 38 10.15 6.50 -3.11
N ILE A 39 9.16 6.19 -2.28
CA ILE A 39 9.05 6.72 -0.91
C ILE A 39 10.37 6.53 -0.15
N ASN A 40 10.81 7.57 0.56
CA ASN A 40 12.02 7.53 1.37
C ASN A 40 11.81 6.67 2.63
N ASP A 41 12.89 6.09 3.13
CA ASP A 41 12.90 5.48 4.46
C ASP A 41 12.57 6.53 5.54
N ASP A 42 12.04 6.04 6.66
CA ASP A 42 11.71 6.82 7.86
C ASP A 42 10.63 7.89 7.63
N MET A 43 9.70 7.64 6.70
CA MET A 43 8.59 8.56 6.44
C MET A 43 7.41 8.32 7.38
N GLU A 44 6.92 9.39 8.00
CA GLU A 44 5.65 9.41 8.74
C GLU A 44 4.46 9.49 7.77
N PRO A 45 3.35 8.78 8.03
CA PRO A 45 2.17 8.86 7.20
C PRO A 45 1.45 10.20 7.38
N GLY A 46 0.81 10.68 6.32
CA GLY A 46 -0.18 11.75 6.43
C GLY A 46 -1.51 11.21 6.97
N VAL A 47 -2.54 12.08 6.99
CA VAL A 47 -3.90 11.73 7.44
C VAL A 47 -4.47 10.53 6.68
N ASP A 48 -4.22 10.47 5.36
CA ASP A 48 -4.74 9.41 4.50
C ASP A 48 -3.78 8.21 4.35
N GLY A 49 -2.57 8.28 4.92
CA GLY A 49 -1.52 7.26 4.83
C GLY A 49 -0.23 7.73 4.16
N TYR A 50 0.59 6.79 3.67
CA TYR A 50 1.81 7.10 2.94
C TYR A 50 1.49 7.45 1.49
N GLU A 51 1.76 8.69 1.12
CA GLU A 51 1.46 9.24 -0.20
C GLU A 51 2.39 8.64 -1.28
N VAL A 52 1.78 8.22 -2.38
CA VAL A 52 2.46 7.73 -3.59
C VAL A 52 2.03 8.61 -4.76
N ILE A 53 2.99 9.35 -5.30
CA ILE A 53 2.79 10.21 -6.48
C ILE A 53 3.42 9.55 -7.69
N VAL A 54 2.68 9.45 -8.79
CA VAL A 54 3.11 8.80 -10.02
C VAL A 54 2.72 9.66 -11.21
N SER A 55 3.60 9.79 -12.20
CA SER A 55 3.29 10.36 -13.51
C SER A 55 3.09 9.21 -14.50
N MET A 56 1.94 9.19 -15.16
CA MET A 56 1.55 8.15 -16.13
C MET A 56 1.19 8.76 -17.47
N ASP A 57 1.95 8.40 -18.51
CA ASP A 57 1.76 8.90 -19.86
C ASP A 57 1.52 7.73 -20.83
N ASP A 58 0.38 7.76 -21.51
CA ASP A 58 0.02 6.84 -22.58
C ASP A 58 0.48 7.43 -23.91
N LEU A 59 1.67 7.01 -24.38
CA LEU A 59 2.22 7.47 -25.66
C LEU A 59 1.46 6.94 -26.88
N SER A 60 0.52 6.00 -26.70
CA SER A 60 -0.34 5.49 -27.75
C SER A 60 -1.60 6.34 -27.97
N ASP A 61 -1.90 7.28 -27.06
CA ASP A 61 -3.11 8.09 -27.02
C ASP A 61 -4.42 7.25 -26.98
N ALA A 62 -4.35 5.99 -26.55
CA ALA A 62 -5.50 5.09 -26.52
C ALA A 62 -6.45 5.37 -25.34
N GLY A 63 -5.95 6.03 -24.29
CA GLY A 63 -6.60 6.32 -23.03
C GLY A 63 -6.20 5.33 -21.94
N LEU A 64 -5.80 5.86 -20.78
CA LEU A 64 -5.57 5.09 -19.55
C LEU A 64 -6.87 4.45 -19.06
N ILE A 65 -6.78 3.25 -18.51
CA ILE A 65 -7.91 2.59 -17.85
C ILE A 65 -7.84 2.91 -16.35
N ASP A 66 -8.61 3.89 -15.89
CA ASP A 66 -8.53 4.41 -14.52
C ASP A 66 -8.66 3.31 -13.45
N ASP A 67 -9.59 2.37 -13.61
CA ASP A 67 -9.82 1.26 -12.67
C ASP A 67 -8.62 0.28 -12.56
N SER A 68 -7.73 0.29 -13.57
CA SER A 68 -6.54 -0.55 -13.60
C SER A 68 -5.36 0.05 -12.83
N THR A 69 -5.40 1.36 -12.58
CA THR A 69 -4.33 2.12 -11.96
C THR A 69 -4.36 1.93 -10.45
N ARG A 70 -3.44 1.10 -9.93
CA ARG A 70 -3.44 0.69 -8.53
C ARG A 70 -2.03 0.58 -7.97
N ILE A 71 -1.94 0.85 -6.66
CA ILE A 71 -0.74 0.56 -5.86
C ILE A 71 -0.96 -0.78 -5.18
N PHE A 72 -0.11 -1.75 -5.48
CA PHE A 72 -0.09 -3.03 -4.81
C PHE A 72 0.94 -2.98 -3.70
N TRP A 73 0.53 -3.28 -2.47
CA TRP A 73 1.41 -3.20 -1.31
C TRP A 73 1.21 -4.39 -0.37
N LYS A 74 2.22 -4.64 0.45
CA LYS A 74 2.15 -5.60 1.56
C LYS A 74 3.25 -5.34 2.59
N THR A 75 3.02 -5.81 3.81
CA THR A 75 4.08 -5.99 4.81
C THR A 75 4.69 -7.40 4.69
N PRO A 76 5.87 -7.67 5.28
CA PRO A 76 6.47 -9.00 5.31
C PRO A 76 5.58 -10.08 5.94
N GLU A 77 4.68 -9.70 6.85
CA GLU A 77 3.77 -10.61 7.57
C GLU A 77 2.57 -11.02 6.71
N MET A 78 2.23 -10.24 5.68
CA MET A 78 1.13 -10.51 4.77
C MET A 78 1.50 -11.58 3.71
N ASN A 79 0.60 -12.55 3.52
CA ASN A 79 0.80 -13.63 2.55
C ASN A 79 0.47 -13.22 1.10
N SER A 80 -0.37 -12.21 0.91
CA SER A 80 -0.83 -11.72 -0.40
C SER A 80 -0.65 -10.21 -0.52
N TRP A 81 -0.55 -9.74 -1.76
CA TRP A 81 -0.60 -8.32 -2.08
C TRP A 81 -2.03 -7.80 -1.90
N THR A 82 -2.15 -6.64 -1.26
CA THR A 82 -3.37 -5.84 -1.22
C THR A 82 -3.21 -4.69 -2.21
N SER A 83 -4.31 -4.16 -2.74
CA SER A 83 -4.25 -3.03 -3.67
C SER A 83 -5.12 -1.88 -3.21
N VAL A 84 -4.64 -0.66 -3.41
CA VAL A 84 -5.40 0.58 -3.26
C VAL A 84 -5.49 1.29 -4.61
N PRO A 85 -6.61 1.96 -4.92
CA PRO A 85 -6.74 2.74 -6.14
C PRO A 85 -5.85 3.98 -6.09
N MET A 86 -5.55 4.52 -7.26
CA MET A 86 -5.01 5.86 -7.43
C MET A 86 -6.05 6.76 -8.08
N TYR A 87 -5.90 8.06 -7.90
CA TYR A 87 -6.82 9.08 -8.37
C TYR A 87 -6.09 10.16 -9.16
N ASP A 88 -6.79 10.75 -10.12
CA ASP A 88 -6.33 11.91 -10.86
C ASP A 88 -6.23 13.12 -9.94
N VAL A 89 -5.23 13.97 -10.19
CA VAL A 89 -5.10 15.25 -9.51
C VAL A 89 -5.66 16.33 -10.44
N ASP A 90 -6.58 17.16 -9.95
CA ASP A 90 -7.19 18.25 -10.73
C ASP A 90 -6.23 19.46 -10.80
N ILE A 91 -5.04 19.22 -11.36
CA ILE A 91 -4.00 20.22 -11.59
C ILE A 91 -3.78 20.31 -13.11
N PRO A 92 -4.26 21.37 -13.79
CA PRO A 92 -4.15 21.50 -15.24
C PRO A 92 -2.70 21.44 -15.77
N GLU A 93 -1.73 21.81 -14.95
CA GLU A 93 -0.31 21.77 -15.28
C GLU A 93 0.31 20.36 -15.21
N GLU A 94 -0.36 19.40 -14.57
CA GLU A 94 0.11 18.03 -14.36
C GLU A 94 -1.00 16.98 -14.62
N PRO A 95 -1.55 16.91 -15.85
CA PRO A 95 -2.71 16.05 -16.17
C PRO A 95 -2.41 14.55 -16.04
N ASP A 96 -1.14 14.18 -16.10
CA ASP A 96 -0.64 12.81 -16.05
C ASP A 96 -0.29 12.38 -14.64
N THR A 97 -0.43 13.26 -13.65
CA THR A 97 -0.15 12.94 -12.26
C THR A 97 -1.32 12.18 -11.65
N ARG A 98 -0.97 11.13 -10.90
CA ARG A 98 -1.87 10.29 -10.12
C ARG A 98 -1.36 10.24 -8.69
N VAL A 99 -2.29 10.24 -7.74
CA VAL A 99 -2.01 10.13 -6.31
C VAL A 99 -2.77 8.97 -5.69
N GLY A 100 -2.14 8.27 -4.77
CA GLY A 100 -2.80 7.26 -3.94
C GLY A 100 -2.07 7.11 -2.61
N TRP A 101 -2.70 6.41 -1.68
CA TRP A 101 -2.18 6.28 -0.32
C TRP A 101 -2.12 4.83 0.11
N ILE A 102 -0.93 4.39 0.52
CA ILE A 102 -0.77 3.13 1.23
C ILE A 102 -1.25 3.37 2.68
N PRO A 103 -2.17 2.55 3.23
CA PRO A 103 -2.65 2.72 4.60
C PRO A 103 -1.51 2.81 5.61
N ALA A 104 -1.66 3.72 6.58
CA ALA A 104 -0.70 3.88 7.66
C ALA A 104 -0.56 2.60 8.50
N LEU A 105 0.62 2.39 9.07
CA LEU A 105 0.85 1.34 10.06
C LEU A 105 0.71 1.88 11.48
N VAL A 106 0.22 1.04 12.39
CA VAL A 106 0.16 1.35 13.83
C VAL A 106 1.54 1.25 14.48
N ASP A 107 2.37 0.35 13.96
CA ASP A 107 3.75 0.11 14.40
C ASP A 107 4.73 0.36 13.25
N THR A 108 5.98 0.70 13.58
CA THR A 108 7.07 0.79 12.59
C THR A 108 7.22 -0.54 11.85
N GLY A 109 7.28 -0.51 10.53
CA GLY A 109 7.38 -1.73 9.73
C GLY A 109 7.95 -1.50 8.34
N MET A 110 8.33 -2.58 7.67
CA MET A 110 8.73 -2.52 6.26
C MET A 110 7.49 -2.63 5.37
N ILE A 111 7.39 -1.76 4.37
CA ILE A 111 6.36 -1.87 3.32
C ILE A 111 7.05 -2.17 2.00
N ARG A 112 6.50 -3.17 1.29
CA ARG A 112 6.84 -3.46 -0.10
C ARG A 112 5.70 -3.04 -0.98
N TYR A 113 5.97 -2.36 -2.09
CA TYR A 113 4.93 -1.94 -3.02
C TYR A 113 5.42 -1.87 -4.47
N PHE A 114 4.47 -1.93 -5.39
CA PHE A 114 4.68 -1.61 -6.79
C PHE A 114 3.41 -0.97 -7.36
N ILE A 115 3.57 -0.16 -8.40
CA ILE A 115 2.46 0.47 -9.11
C ILE A 115 2.22 -0.32 -10.39
N ARG A 116 0.96 -0.50 -10.76
CA ARG A 116 0.59 -1.13 -12.02
C ARG A 116 -0.59 -0.39 -12.65
N ALA A 117 -0.53 -0.24 -13.96
CA ALA A 117 -1.59 0.39 -14.76
C ALA A 117 -1.70 -0.28 -16.13
N ALA A 118 -2.84 -0.08 -16.78
CA ALA A 118 -3.12 -0.54 -18.13
C ALA A 118 -3.77 0.57 -18.96
N ASP A 119 -3.53 0.54 -20.27
CA ASP A 119 -4.16 1.43 -21.24
C ASP A 119 -5.14 0.67 -22.15
N SER A 120 -5.91 1.43 -22.93
CA SER A 120 -6.88 0.87 -23.88
C SER A 120 -6.22 0.28 -25.14
N SER A 121 -4.90 0.43 -25.31
CA SER A 121 -4.13 -0.25 -26.34
C SER A 121 -3.87 -1.73 -25.98
N GLY A 122 -4.06 -2.09 -24.71
CA GLY A 122 -3.87 -3.42 -24.16
C GLY A 122 -2.51 -3.62 -23.49
N ARG A 123 -1.71 -2.56 -23.34
CA ARG A 123 -0.44 -2.60 -22.61
C ARG A 123 -0.71 -2.58 -21.12
N VAL A 124 0.14 -3.28 -20.38
CA VAL A 124 0.08 -3.33 -18.92
C VAL A 124 1.49 -3.21 -18.39
N GLU A 125 1.74 -2.11 -17.71
CA GLU A 125 3.07 -1.75 -17.24
C GLU A 125 3.09 -1.63 -15.72
N GLN A 126 4.27 -1.74 -15.13
CA GLN A 126 4.47 -1.63 -13.69
C GLN A 126 5.75 -0.87 -13.35
N ASN A 127 5.74 -0.23 -12.18
CA ASN A 127 6.90 0.43 -11.59
C ASN A 127 7.16 -0.14 -10.18
N PRO A 128 8.34 -0.70 -9.89
CA PRO A 128 9.48 -0.86 -10.81
C PRO A 128 9.19 -1.91 -11.90
N LEU A 129 9.96 -1.88 -13.01
CA LEU A 129 9.78 -2.79 -14.17
C LEU A 129 9.70 -4.27 -13.76
N ALA A 130 10.44 -4.66 -12.73
CA ALA A 130 10.23 -5.94 -12.04
C ALA A 130 10.57 -5.81 -10.56
N GLY A 131 9.92 -6.65 -9.75
CA GLY A 131 10.09 -6.65 -8.30
C GLY A 131 9.16 -5.64 -7.62
N TYR A 132 9.70 -4.91 -6.65
CA TYR A 132 8.97 -3.97 -5.81
C TYR A 132 9.93 -2.91 -5.26
N HIS A 133 9.38 -1.76 -4.89
CA HIS A 133 10.00 -0.80 -4.00
C HIS A 133 9.84 -1.28 -2.55
N GLU A 134 10.77 -0.90 -1.69
CA GLU A 134 10.76 -1.24 -0.28
C GLU A 134 11.22 -0.01 0.51
N PHE A 135 10.50 0.31 1.59
CA PHE A 135 10.86 1.41 2.50
C PHE A 135 10.50 1.06 3.94
N LEU A 136 11.21 1.68 4.90
CA LEU A 136 10.86 1.64 6.31
C LEU A 136 9.79 2.69 6.62
N ALA A 137 8.63 2.25 7.09
CA ALA A 137 7.47 3.08 7.35
C ALA A 137 7.34 3.35 8.86
N LEU A 138 7.31 4.63 9.26
CA LEU A 138 7.08 5.03 10.65
C LEU A 138 5.59 4.96 11.00
N PRO A 139 5.21 4.69 12.26
CA PRO A 139 3.83 4.53 12.65
C PRO A 139 3.06 5.84 12.55
N THR A 140 1.73 5.74 12.44
CA THR A 140 0.84 6.89 12.63
C THR A 140 0.71 7.25 14.11
N ASP A 141 0.59 8.55 14.39
CA ASP A 141 0.19 9.08 15.70
C ASP A 141 -1.33 9.18 15.86
N ALA A 142 -2.11 9.00 14.78
CA ALA A 142 -3.56 9.17 14.78
C ALA A 142 -4.29 8.27 15.80
N CYS A 143 -3.72 7.11 16.11
CA CYS A 143 -4.32 6.17 17.07
C CYS A 143 -4.13 6.58 18.54
N GLN A 144 -3.26 7.56 18.83
CA GLN A 144 -3.01 8.00 20.21
C GLN A 144 -4.19 8.77 20.82
N ASP A 145 -5.02 9.37 19.96
CA ASP A 145 -6.17 10.18 20.37
C ASP A 145 -7.47 9.37 20.46
N TRP A 146 -7.47 8.08 20.13
CA TRP A 146 -8.67 7.23 20.18
C TRP A 146 -9.00 6.83 21.62
N GLU A 147 -10.30 6.85 21.94
CA GLU A 147 -10.78 6.47 23.26
C GLU A 147 -10.80 4.94 23.43
N LEU A 148 -10.37 4.44 24.59
CA LEU A 148 -10.34 3.01 24.86
C LEU A 148 -11.77 2.42 24.79
N GLY A 149 -11.96 1.42 23.93
CA GLY A 149 -13.26 0.78 23.70
C GLY A 149 -14.13 1.43 22.63
N ASP A 150 -13.72 2.56 22.04
CA ASP A 150 -14.34 3.18 20.85
C ASP A 150 -13.57 2.73 19.59
N LEU A 151 -13.98 1.60 19.03
CA LEU A 151 -13.31 0.93 17.91
C LEU A 151 -13.68 1.51 16.55
N ASP A 152 -14.70 2.36 16.43
CA ASP A 152 -15.01 3.09 15.20
C ASP A 152 -14.69 4.59 15.24
N ASN A 153 -14.15 5.07 16.37
CA ASN A 153 -13.78 6.46 16.62
C ASN A 153 -14.98 7.41 16.43
N SER A 154 -16.16 6.98 16.87
CA SER A 154 -17.40 7.76 16.82
C SER A 154 -17.55 8.70 18.01
N GLY A 155 -16.77 8.49 19.09
CA GLY A 155 -16.86 9.18 20.36
C GLY A 155 -17.87 8.58 21.34
N ASP A 156 -18.55 7.50 20.96
CA ASP A 156 -19.51 6.78 21.79
C ASP A 156 -19.10 5.30 21.88
N VAL A 157 -19.07 4.73 23.09
CA VAL A 157 -18.84 3.29 23.27
C VAL A 157 -20.19 2.56 23.25
N ASP A 158 -20.51 1.86 22.16
CA ASP A 158 -21.79 1.22 21.91
C ASP A 158 -21.72 -0.18 21.25
N ILE A 159 -22.87 -0.65 20.73
CA ILE A 159 -22.97 -1.99 20.13
C ILE A 159 -22.11 -2.15 18.87
N ILE A 160 -21.77 -1.07 18.17
CA ILE A 160 -20.93 -1.08 16.98
C ILE A 160 -19.51 -1.53 17.34
N ASP A 161 -18.96 -1.05 18.46
CA ASP A 161 -17.64 -1.45 18.95
C ASP A 161 -17.54 -2.94 19.24
N ILE A 162 -18.60 -3.49 19.85
CA ILE A 162 -18.71 -4.92 20.10
C ILE A 162 -18.68 -5.71 18.78
N LEU A 163 -19.38 -5.23 17.75
CA LEU A 163 -19.44 -5.90 16.46
C LEU A 163 -18.08 -5.87 15.75
N ILE A 164 -17.39 -4.73 15.79
CA ILE A 164 -16.04 -4.57 15.21
C ILE A 164 -15.04 -5.46 15.92
N LEU A 165 -15.03 -5.44 17.26
CA LEU A 165 -14.15 -6.30 18.04
C LEU A 165 -14.43 -7.79 17.79
N SER A 166 -15.70 -8.16 17.71
CA SER A 166 -16.10 -9.53 17.40
C SER A 166 -15.62 -9.97 16.02
N ASP A 167 -15.74 -9.10 15.01
CA ASP A 167 -15.23 -9.39 13.66
C ASP A 167 -13.71 -9.52 13.66
N GLN A 168 -12.99 -8.61 14.33
CA GLN A 168 -11.53 -8.67 14.47
C GLN A 168 -11.05 -9.99 15.10
N LEU A 169 -11.75 -10.48 16.12
CA LEU A 169 -11.42 -11.77 16.76
C LEU A 169 -11.66 -12.97 15.82
N ILE A 170 -12.63 -12.86 14.90
CA ILE A 170 -12.95 -13.93 13.93
C ILE A 170 -11.99 -13.88 12.73
N SER A 171 -11.75 -12.69 12.19
CA SER A 171 -10.91 -12.47 11.01
C SER A 171 -9.42 -12.58 11.33
N GLY A 172 -9.05 -12.36 12.59
CA GLY A 172 -7.66 -12.33 13.06
C GLY A 172 -6.92 -11.03 12.73
N PHE A 173 -7.60 -10.05 12.11
CA PHE A 173 -7.02 -8.76 11.73
C PHE A 173 -8.00 -7.62 12.00
N PRO A 174 -7.54 -6.46 12.51
CA PRO A 174 -8.42 -5.31 12.73
C PRO A 174 -8.97 -4.78 11.40
N THR A 175 -10.24 -4.32 11.42
CA THR A 175 -10.88 -3.65 10.28
C THR A 175 -10.54 -2.16 10.29
N GLY A 176 -9.41 -1.80 9.71
CA GLY A 176 -8.89 -0.43 9.71
C GLY A 176 -7.58 -0.33 10.49
N THR A 177 -7.09 0.89 10.67
CA THR A 177 -5.75 1.12 11.25
C THR A 177 -5.75 1.05 12.78
N CYS A 178 -6.58 1.84 13.45
CA CYS A 178 -6.55 2.00 14.91
C CYS A 178 -7.47 1.10 15.76
N PRO A 179 -8.48 0.35 15.27
CA PRO A 179 -9.37 -0.41 16.16
C PRO A 179 -8.61 -1.37 17.10
N GLY A 180 -7.51 -1.97 16.62
CA GLY A 180 -6.68 -2.85 17.42
C GLY A 180 -5.94 -2.16 18.58
N SER A 181 -5.66 -0.85 18.51
CA SER A 181 -4.95 -0.15 19.59
C SER A 181 -5.83 0.17 20.80
N VAL A 182 -7.15 0.20 20.61
CA VAL A 182 -8.16 0.50 21.64
C VAL A 182 -9.04 -0.71 22.00
N ALA A 183 -8.74 -1.88 21.43
CA ALA A 183 -9.51 -3.11 21.60
C ALA A 183 -9.23 -3.86 22.91
N ASP A 184 -8.09 -3.62 23.57
CA ASP A 184 -7.73 -4.22 24.87
C ASP A 184 -8.41 -3.45 26.02
N VAL A 185 -9.74 -3.58 26.10
CA VAL A 185 -10.60 -2.80 27.00
C VAL A 185 -10.34 -3.13 28.46
N ASN A 186 -9.95 -4.36 28.77
CA ASN A 186 -9.61 -4.76 30.13
C ASN A 186 -8.13 -4.48 30.52
N GLN A 187 -7.31 -4.03 29.55
CA GLN A 187 -5.88 -3.69 29.69
C GLN A 187 -5.03 -4.85 30.23
N ASP A 188 -5.36 -6.08 29.86
CA ASP A 188 -4.59 -7.27 30.24
C ASP A 188 -3.46 -7.60 29.25
N GLY A 189 -3.35 -6.84 28.16
CA GLY A 189 -2.37 -7.00 27.10
C GLY A 189 -2.77 -8.02 26.04
N THR A 190 -3.98 -8.59 26.09
CA THR A 190 -4.44 -9.62 25.15
C THR A 190 -5.86 -9.37 24.66
N ILE A 191 -5.99 -9.02 23.38
CA ILE A 191 -7.31 -8.83 22.74
C ILE A 191 -8.01 -10.19 22.56
N ASN A 192 -9.06 -10.44 23.35
CA ASN A 192 -9.82 -11.69 23.33
C ASN A 192 -11.31 -11.49 23.72
N VAL A 193 -12.04 -12.59 23.93
CA VAL A 193 -13.47 -12.55 24.28
C VAL A 193 -13.76 -11.83 25.59
N MET A 194 -12.78 -11.72 26.50
CA MET A 194 -12.93 -10.97 27.74
C MET A 194 -13.15 -9.48 27.45
N ASP A 195 -12.45 -8.89 26.48
CA ASP A 195 -12.64 -7.49 26.09
C ASP A 195 -14.06 -7.22 25.60
N VAL A 196 -14.63 -8.16 24.82
CA VAL A 196 -16.03 -8.10 24.39
C VAL A 196 -16.99 -8.09 25.59
N ILE A 197 -16.74 -8.94 26.59
CA ILE A 197 -17.56 -9.00 27.81
C ILE A 197 -17.45 -7.70 28.60
N TYR A 198 -16.26 -7.10 28.65
CA TYR A 198 -16.03 -5.82 29.31
C TYR A 198 -16.77 -4.68 28.61
N LEU A 199 -16.68 -4.57 27.28
CA LEU A 199 -17.46 -3.61 26.49
C LEU A 199 -18.96 -3.74 26.74
N VAL A 200 -19.50 -4.96 26.67
CA VAL A 200 -20.91 -5.23 26.97
C VAL A 200 -21.27 -4.76 28.38
N SER A 201 -20.39 -5.00 29.36
CA SER A 201 -20.63 -4.56 30.74
C SER A 201 -20.65 -3.04 30.87
N GLN A 202 -19.79 -2.32 30.16
CA GLN A 202 -19.76 -0.85 30.16
C GLN A 202 -21.02 -0.27 29.52
N ILE A 203 -21.46 -0.83 28.39
CA ILE A 203 -22.66 -0.36 27.68
C ILE A 203 -23.93 -0.61 28.49
N LEU A 204 -24.01 -1.77 29.16
CA LEU A 204 -25.18 -2.11 29.98
C LEU A 204 -25.19 -1.42 31.35
N ASN A 205 -24.03 -0.94 31.84
CA ASN A 205 -23.89 -0.25 33.12
C ASN A 205 -23.00 1.00 32.97
N PRO A 206 -23.51 2.07 32.32
CA PRO A 206 -22.76 3.30 32.07
C PRO A 206 -22.44 4.08 33.36
#